data_AF-S9SCD9-F1
#
_entry.id   AF-S9SCD9-F1
#
_cell.length_a   1.000
_cell.length_b   1.000
_cell.length_c   1.000
_cell.angle_alpha   90.00
_cell.angle_beta   90.00
_cell.angle_gamma   90.00
#
_symmetry.space_group_name_H-M   'P 1'
#
loop_
_entity.id
_entity.type
_entity.pdbx_description
1 polymer ?
#
loop_
_entity_poly.entity_id
_entity_poly.type
_entity_poly.pdbx_seq_one_letter_code
_entity_poly.pdbx_strand_id
1 'polypeptide(L)'
;MKADLREVRDAPDRTTAEGAITVFAEKYGAKYPKAVDCLTRDHDALLAFFDFPAEHWDHLRTSNPIESVFATVRHRTVRTKGALSQTTARLMVFKLVMAAAKTWRRLKGETVLPLVIAGVTFINGVAPTATADQRAA
;
A
#
# COMPACT_ATOMS: atom_id res chain seq x y z
N MET A 1 16.16 13.50 0.06
CA MET A 1 14.71 13.53 -0.17
C MET A 1 14.20 12.15 -0.56
N LYS A 2 14.64 11.54 -1.68
CA LYS A 2 14.21 10.17 -2.01
C LYS A 2 14.70 9.12 -1.00
N ALA A 3 15.93 9.25 -0.49
CA ALA A 3 16.46 8.37 0.55
C ALA A 3 15.67 8.53 1.87
N ASP A 4 15.48 9.77 2.30
CA ASP A 4 14.77 10.15 3.53
C ASP A 4 13.29 9.70 3.50
N LEU A 5 12.62 9.76 2.33
CA LEU A 5 11.27 9.19 2.16
C LEU A 5 11.25 7.66 2.23
N ARG A 6 12.34 6.99 1.82
CA ARG A 6 12.45 5.54 2.02
C ARG A 6 12.66 5.20 3.48
N GLU A 7 13.35 6.03 4.26
CA GLU A 7 13.50 5.83 5.70
C GLU A 7 12.13 5.83 6.39
N VAL A 8 11.22 6.73 6.02
CA VAL A 8 9.83 6.74 6.51
C VAL A 8 9.09 5.45 6.11
N ARG A 9 9.18 5.07 4.83
CA ARG A 9 8.46 3.90 4.28
C ARG A 9 8.97 2.57 4.83
N ASP A 10 10.29 2.44 4.95
CA ASP A 10 10.98 1.20 5.30
C ASP A 10 11.24 1.07 6.81
N ALA A 11 10.73 2.02 7.61
CA ALA A 11 10.83 2.00 9.06
C ALA A 11 10.32 0.66 9.66
N PRO A 12 10.95 0.20 10.75
CA PRO A 12 10.59 -1.05 11.42
C PRO A 12 9.27 -0.96 12.20
N ASP A 13 8.94 0.23 12.71
CA ASP A 13 7.76 0.49 13.54
C ASP A 13 7.21 1.91 13.30
N ARG A 14 5.98 2.15 13.75
CA ARG A 14 5.27 3.42 13.60
C ARG A 14 6.03 4.59 14.24
N THR A 15 6.58 4.41 15.44
CA THR A 15 7.28 5.47 16.17
C THR A 15 8.55 5.94 15.46
N THR A 16 9.29 5.00 14.87
CA THR A 16 10.48 5.30 14.07
C THR A 16 10.10 6.03 12.78
N ALA A 17 8.98 5.65 12.15
CA ALA A 17 8.47 6.34 10.97
C ALA A 17 8.06 7.79 11.26
N GLU A 18 7.35 8.03 12.37
CA GLU A 18 6.97 9.37 12.83
C GLU A 18 8.19 10.25 13.14
N GLY A 19 9.21 9.68 13.79
CA GLY A 19 10.50 10.35 13.99
C GLY A 19 11.17 10.73 12.66
N ALA A 20 11.18 9.82 11.68
CA ALA A 20 11.73 10.09 10.35
C ALA A 20 10.93 11.17 9.58
N ILE A 21 9.61 11.23 9.74
CA ILE A 21 8.77 12.30 9.17
C ILE A 21 9.15 13.66 9.79
N THR A 22 9.38 13.71 11.10
CA THR A 22 9.81 14.94 11.78
C THR A 22 11.14 15.44 11.24
N VAL A 23 12.15 14.56 11.13
CA VAL A 23 13.44 14.88 10.53
C VAL A 23 13.30 15.34 9.07
N PHE A 24 12.43 14.70 8.30
CA PHE A 24 12.14 15.09 6.92
C PHE A 24 11.55 16.51 6.86
N ALA A 25 10.61 16.83 7.75
CA ALA A 25 9.97 18.14 7.82
C ALA A 25 10.96 19.25 8.18
N GLU A 26 11.84 19.02 9.14
CA GLU A 26 12.89 19.99 9.51
C GLU A 26 13.87 20.24 8.35
N LYS A 27 14.29 19.17 7.67
CA LYS A 27 15.29 19.23 6.60
C LYS A 27 14.75 19.86 5.31
N TYR A 28 13.48 19.62 4.98
CA TYR A 28 12.89 20.02 3.70
C TYR A 28 11.81 21.09 3.80
N GLY A 29 11.34 21.44 4.99
CA GLY A 29 10.22 22.36 5.20
C GLY A 29 10.44 23.73 4.58
N ALA A 30 11.64 24.31 4.74
CA ALA A 30 11.97 25.61 4.17
C ALA A 30 12.00 25.61 2.63
N LYS A 31 12.44 24.50 2.02
CA LYS A 31 12.65 24.41 0.56
C LYS A 31 11.41 23.89 -0.18
N TYR A 32 10.64 22.99 0.44
CA TYR A 32 9.52 22.29 -0.15
C TYR A 32 8.31 22.24 0.80
N PRO A 33 7.76 23.40 1.21
CA PRO A 33 6.72 23.48 2.23
C PRO A 33 5.47 22.67 1.88
N LYS A 34 5.04 22.70 0.60
CA LYS A 34 3.87 21.93 0.13
C LYS A 34 4.07 20.41 0.16
N ALA A 35 5.30 19.94 -0.05
CA ALA A 35 5.60 18.51 -0.01
C ALA A 35 5.61 17.99 1.43
N VAL A 36 6.15 18.79 2.35
CA VAL A 36 6.13 18.49 3.78
C VAL A 36 4.70 18.52 4.31
N ASP A 37 3.91 19.54 3.97
CA ASP A 37 2.50 19.64 4.37
C ASP A 37 1.67 18.42 3.94
N CYS A 38 1.85 17.96 2.69
CA CYS A 38 1.21 16.74 2.19
C CYS A 38 1.59 15.51 3.02
N LEU A 39 2.89 15.36 3.33
CA LEU A 39 3.38 14.22 4.12
C LEU A 39 2.86 14.26 5.56
N THR A 40 2.88 15.43 6.21
CA THR A 40 2.51 15.55 7.62
C THR A 40 1.00 15.48 7.84
N ARG A 41 0.20 16.06 6.92
CA ARG A 41 -1.26 16.05 7.03
C ARG A 41 -1.81 14.63 6.90
N ASP A 42 -1.29 13.86 5.95
CA ASP A 42 -1.84 12.56 5.58
C ASP A 42 -1.01 11.39 6.18
N HIS A 43 -0.16 11.66 7.18
CA HIS A 43 0.77 10.68 7.75
C HIS A 43 0.06 9.48 8.39
N ASP A 44 -1.05 9.68 9.09
CA ASP A 44 -1.83 8.57 9.68
C ASP A 44 -2.26 7.55 8.62
N ALA A 45 -2.76 8.04 7.48
CA ALA A 45 -3.14 7.20 6.36
C ALA A 45 -1.92 6.53 5.70
N LEU A 46 -0.79 7.23 5.63
CA LEU A 46 0.46 6.68 5.10
C LEU A 46 1.00 5.55 5.98
N LEU A 47 0.88 5.66 7.30
CA LEU A 47 1.42 4.70 8.28
C LEU A 47 0.44 3.57 8.64
N ALA A 48 -0.79 3.61 8.13
CA ALA A 48 -1.81 2.59 8.39
C ALA A 48 -1.38 1.15 8.02
N PHE A 49 -0.36 0.97 7.16
CA PHE A 49 0.16 -0.37 6.86
C PHE A 49 0.74 -1.09 8.09
N PHE A 50 1.16 -0.37 9.15
CA PHE A 50 1.63 -0.98 10.40
C PHE A 50 0.53 -1.75 11.15
N ASP A 51 -0.75 -1.47 10.83
CA ASP A 51 -1.92 -2.14 11.41
C ASP A 51 -2.26 -3.46 10.67
N PHE A 52 -1.44 -3.84 9.68
CA PHE A 52 -1.53 -5.07 8.89
C PHE A 52 -0.28 -5.94 9.10
N PRO A 53 -0.36 -7.27 8.83
CA PRO A 53 0.77 -8.18 8.99
C PRO A 53 2.05 -7.71 8.30
N ALA A 54 3.20 -7.89 8.95
CA ALA A 54 4.50 -7.48 8.41
C ALA A 54 4.82 -8.14 7.05
N GLU A 55 4.32 -9.37 6.83
CA GLU A 55 4.47 -10.09 5.57
C GLU A 55 3.80 -9.37 4.39
N HIS A 56 2.78 -8.55 4.65
CA HIS A 56 2.01 -7.82 3.63
C HIS A 56 2.64 -6.47 3.27
N TRP A 57 3.56 -5.95 4.11
CA TRP A 57 4.11 -4.60 3.95
C TRP A 57 4.76 -4.36 2.59
N ASP A 58 5.46 -5.35 2.03
CA ASP A 58 6.07 -5.25 0.68
C ASP A 58 5.03 -5.00 -0.42
N HIS A 59 3.80 -5.46 -0.23
CA HIS A 59 2.70 -5.21 -1.15
C HIS A 59 1.96 -3.89 -0.86
N LEU A 60 1.85 -3.50 0.41
CA LEU A 60 1.13 -2.30 0.85
C LEU A 60 1.94 -1.00 0.67
N ARG A 61 3.27 -1.06 0.79
CA ARG A 61 4.17 0.10 0.68
C ARG A 61 4.43 0.55 -0.77
N THR A 62 3.77 -0.06 -1.76
CA THR A 62 3.98 0.20 -3.19
C THR A 62 2.66 0.32 -3.93
N SER A 63 2.62 1.20 -4.93
CA SER A 63 1.48 1.35 -5.84
C SER A 63 1.46 0.31 -6.96
N ASN A 64 2.48 -0.56 -7.07
CA ASN A 64 2.61 -1.51 -8.18
C ASN A 64 1.41 -2.48 -8.35
N PRO A 65 0.78 -3.01 -7.27
CA PRO A 65 -0.45 -3.79 -7.39
C PRO A 65 -1.62 -3.05 -8.04
N ILE A 66 -1.61 -1.72 -8.02
CA ILE A 66 -2.61 -0.88 -8.69
C ILE A 66 -2.11 -0.52 -10.10
N GLU A 67 -0.91 0.06 -10.20
CA GLU A 67 -0.37 0.60 -11.45
C GLU A 67 -0.16 -0.48 -12.52
N SER A 68 0.38 -1.65 -12.16
CA SER A 68 0.65 -2.71 -13.14
C SER A 68 -0.62 -3.31 -13.73
N VAL A 69 -1.73 -3.31 -12.99
CA VAL A 69 -3.04 -3.77 -13.47
C VAL A 69 -3.56 -2.85 -14.57
N PHE A 70 -3.42 -1.54 -14.38
CA PHE A 70 -3.90 -0.55 -15.34
C PHE A 70 -2.90 -0.21 -16.46
N ALA A 71 -1.65 -0.65 -16.37
CA ALA A 71 -0.62 -0.34 -17.36
C ALA A 71 -1.04 -0.75 -18.79
N THR A 72 -1.58 -1.96 -18.96
CA THR A 72 -2.03 -2.48 -20.27
C THR A 72 -3.26 -1.74 -20.79
N VAL A 73 -4.19 -1.40 -19.89
CA VAL A 73 -5.38 -0.61 -20.20
C VAL A 73 -5.00 0.79 -20.67
N ARG A 74 -4.10 1.47 -19.97
CA ARG A 74 -3.60 2.80 -20.34
C ARG A 74 -2.89 2.75 -21.69
N HIS A 75 -2.01 1.77 -21.89
CA HIS A 75 -1.32 1.59 -23.17
C HIS A 75 -2.30 1.44 -24.33
N ARG A 76 -3.34 0.61 -24.17
CA ARG A 76 -4.33 0.42 -25.23
C ARG A 76 -5.20 1.65 -25.45
N THR A 77 -5.59 2.35 -24.39
CA THR A 77 -6.40 3.57 -24.46
C THR A 77 -5.66 4.70 -25.21
N VAL A 78 -4.37 4.88 -24.94
CA VAL A 78 -3.53 5.85 -25.66
C VAL A 78 -3.45 5.51 -27.16
N ARG A 79 -3.34 4.21 -27.50
CA ARG A 79 -3.27 3.76 -28.90
C ARG A 79 -4.58 3.93 -29.65
N THR A 80 -5.73 3.79 -28.98
CA THR A 80 -7.05 3.92 -29.62
C THR A 80 -7.53 5.36 -29.76
N LYS A 81 -6.88 6.34 -29.12
CA LYS A 81 -7.12 7.79 -29.29
C LYS A 81 -8.60 8.19 -29.18
N GLY A 82 -9.35 7.55 -28.29
CA GLY A 82 -10.77 7.85 -28.08
C GLY A 82 -11.72 7.30 -29.15
N ALA A 83 -11.26 6.48 -30.10
CA ALA A 83 -12.08 5.92 -31.18
C ALA A 83 -13.05 4.79 -30.74
N LEU A 84 -13.15 4.52 -29.44
CA LEU A 84 -13.98 3.43 -28.90
C LEU A 84 -15.31 3.99 -28.38
N SER A 85 -16.42 3.32 -28.69
CA SER A 85 -17.68 3.54 -27.98
C SER A 85 -17.54 3.12 -26.52
N GLN A 86 -18.44 3.63 -25.65
CA GLN A 86 -18.44 3.28 -24.23
C GLN A 86 -18.50 1.75 -24.00
N THR A 87 -19.34 1.05 -24.77
CA THR A 87 -19.49 -0.41 -24.68
C THR A 87 -18.19 -1.12 -25.05
N THR A 88 -17.56 -0.75 -26.17
CA THR A 88 -16.31 -1.37 -26.62
C THR A 88 -15.16 -1.06 -25.67
N ALA A 89 -15.10 0.16 -25.11
CA ALA A 89 -14.11 0.53 -24.11
C ALA A 89 -14.24 -0.33 -22.84
N ARG A 90 -15.45 -0.52 -22.32
CA ARG A 90 -15.69 -1.40 -21.15
C ARG A 90 -15.25 -2.84 -21.41
N LEU A 91 -15.61 -3.40 -22.57
CA LEU A 91 -15.20 -4.76 -22.96
C LEU A 91 -13.69 -4.88 -23.11
N MET A 92 -13.04 -3.88 -23.70
CA MET A 92 -11.59 -3.81 -23.82
C MET A 92 -10.92 -3.81 -22.44
N VAL A 93 -11.34 -2.94 -21.52
CA VAL A 93 -10.81 -2.89 -20.15
C VAL A 93 -10.98 -4.25 -19.47
N PHE A 94 -12.19 -4.81 -19.50
CA PHE A 94 -12.49 -6.11 -18.90
C PHE A 94 -11.55 -7.21 -19.43
N LYS A 95 -11.43 -7.34 -20.76
CA LYS A 95 -10.59 -8.39 -21.37
C LYS A 95 -9.10 -8.20 -21.06
N LEU A 96 -8.60 -6.97 -21.02
CA LEU A 96 -7.20 -6.70 -20.68
C LEU A 96 -6.89 -7.00 -19.22
N VAL A 97 -7.79 -6.62 -18.29
CA VAL A 97 -7.64 -6.93 -16.86
C VAL A 97 -7.70 -8.44 -16.63
N MET A 98 -8.65 -9.15 -17.27
CA MET A 98 -8.74 -10.62 -17.17
C MET A 98 -7.52 -11.34 -17.76
N ALA A 99 -6.89 -10.78 -18.79
CA ALA A 99 -5.65 -11.33 -19.33
C ALA A 99 -4.47 -11.11 -18.35
N ALA A 100 -4.35 -9.92 -17.78
CA ALA A 100 -3.31 -9.59 -16.80
C ALA A 100 -3.46 -10.38 -15.49
N ALA A 101 -4.69 -10.64 -15.05
CA ALA A 101 -4.99 -11.37 -13.81
C ALA A 101 -4.35 -12.77 -13.76
N LYS A 102 -4.13 -13.40 -14.92
CA LYS A 102 -3.52 -14.74 -15.02
C LYS A 102 -2.06 -14.77 -14.56
N THR A 103 -1.36 -13.65 -14.54
CA THR A 103 0.06 -13.57 -14.18
C THR A 103 0.29 -12.94 -12.82
N TRP A 104 -0.76 -12.66 -12.04
CA TRP A 104 -0.62 -12.02 -10.74
C TRP A 104 -0.02 -12.97 -9.72
N ARG A 105 0.94 -12.44 -8.96
CA ARG A 105 1.55 -13.16 -7.84
C ARG A 105 0.58 -13.16 -6.66
N ARG A 106 0.59 -14.26 -5.90
CA ARG A 106 -0.12 -14.35 -4.63
C ARG A 106 0.47 -13.38 -3.61
N LEU A 107 -0.34 -13.03 -2.62
CA LEU A 107 0.09 -12.21 -1.48
C LEU A 107 1.11 -12.99 -0.65
N LYS A 108 2.21 -12.35 -0.27
CA LYS A 108 3.13 -12.90 0.74
C LYS A 108 2.39 -13.06 2.06
N GLY A 109 2.60 -14.17 2.79
CA GLY A 109 1.85 -14.41 4.03
C GLY A 109 0.34 -14.63 3.78
N GLU A 110 -0.02 -15.46 2.79
CA GLU A 110 -1.43 -15.83 2.55
C GLU A 110 -2.08 -16.48 3.79
N THR A 111 -1.30 -17.16 4.62
CA THR A 111 -1.76 -17.84 5.85
C THR A 111 -2.31 -16.91 6.92
N VAL A 112 -1.86 -15.64 6.95
CA VAL A 112 -2.33 -14.64 7.93
C VAL A 112 -3.53 -13.83 7.42
N LEU A 113 -3.92 -14.00 6.16
CA LEU A 113 -5.06 -13.29 5.56
C LEU A 113 -6.40 -13.54 6.30
N PRO A 114 -6.72 -14.75 6.80
CA PRO A 114 -7.94 -14.97 7.57
C PRO A 114 -8.03 -14.09 8.83
N LEU A 115 -6.91 -13.78 9.48
CA LEU A 115 -6.87 -12.90 10.66
C LEU A 115 -7.21 -11.46 10.27
N VAL A 116 -6.72 -11.00 9.12
CA VAL A 116 -7.08 -9.68 8.56
C VAL A 116 -8.56 -9.62 8.23
N ILE A 117 -9.12 -10.67 7.60
CA ILE A 117 -10.55 -10.75 7.27
C ILE A 117 -11.41 -10.75 8.54
N ALA A 118 -10.95 -11.40 9.61
CA ALA A 118 -11.61 -11.39 10.92
C ALA A 118 -11.52 -10.04 11.67
N GLY A 119 -10.77 -9.07 11.12
CA GLY A 119 -10.62 -7.74 11.71
C GLY A 119 -9.67 -7.68 12.90
N VAL A 120 -8.74 -8.64 13.02
CA VAL A 120 -7.71 -8.59 14.07
C VAL A 120 -6.81 -7.38 13.83
N THR A 121 -6.62 -6.57 14.86
CA THR A 121 -5.73 -5.40 14.83
C THR A 121 -4.29 -5.84 15.07
N PHE A 122 -3.38 -5.53 14.14
CA PHE A 122 -1.95 -5.79 14.29
C PHE A 122 -1.27 -4.57 14.90
N ILE A 123 -0.23 -4.79 15.71
CA ILE A 123 0.60 -3.71 16.25
C ILE A 123 1.99 -3.86 15.64
N ASN A 124 2.39 -2.91 14.80
CA ASN A 124 3.63 -2.96 14.02
C ASN A 124 3.79 -4.30 13.29
N GLY A 125 2.70 -4.79 12.69
CA GLY A 125 2.69 -6.00 11.87
C GLY A 125 2.74 -7.33 12.62
N VAL A 126 2.68 -7.31 13.95
CA VAL A 126 2.58 -8.50 14.79
C VAL A 126 1.13 -8.63 15.28
N ALA A 127 0.55 -9.83 15.12
CA ALA A 127 -0.75 -10.11 15.69
C ALA A 127 -0.61 -10.13 17.22
N PRO A 128 -1.52 -9.49 17.99
CA PRO A 128 -1.54 -9.68 19.43
C PRO A 128 -1.70 -11.18 19.67
N THR A 129 -0.76 -11.78 20.40
CA THR A 129 -0.88 -13.16 20.84
C THR A 129 -2.26 -13.30 21.47
N ALA A 130 -3.08 -14.21 20.93
CA ALA A 130 -4.30 -14.61 21.60
C ALA A 130 -3.88 -14.93 23.03
N THR A 131 -4.39 -14.16 24.00
CA THR A 131 -4.25 -14.47 25.41
C THR A 131 -4.59 -15.95 25.51
N ALA A 132 -3.59 -16.77 25.89
CA ALA A 132 -3.81 -18.17 26.17
C ALA A 132 -5.06 -18.23 27.04
N ASP A 133 -6.06 -19.00 26.62
CA ASP A 133 -7.15 -19.40 27.49
C ASP A 133 -6.51 -20.16 28.66
N GLN A 134 -6.07 -19.42 29.67
CA GLN A 134 -5.95 -19.84 31.04
C GLN A 134 -7.38 -19.92 31.58
N ARG A 135 -8.14 -20.88 31.06
CA ARG A 135 -9.26 -21.48 31.78
C ARG A 135 -8.81 -22.85 32.20
N ALA A 136 -8.04 -22.86 33.27
CA ALA A 136 -8.08 -23.94 34.23
C ALA A 136 -9.52 -24.01 34.78
N ALA A 137 -10.21 -25.10 34.51
CA ALA A 137 -11.28 -25.68 35.33
C ALA A 137 -11.49 -27.13 34.87
#